data_AF-A0A8J6TCH1-F1
#
_entry.id   AF-A0A8J6TCH1-F1
#
_cell.length_a   1.000
_cell.length_b   1.000
_cell.length_c   1.000
_cell.angle_alpha   90.00
_cell.angle_beta   90.00
_cell.angle_gamma   90.00
#
_symmetry.space_group_name_H-M   'P 1'
#
loop_
_entity.id
_entity.type
_entity.pdbx_description
1 polymer ?
#
loop_
_entity_poly.entity_id
_entity_poly.type
_entity_poly.pdbx_seq_one_letter_code
_entity_poly.pdbx_strand_id
1 'polypeptide(L)'
;MPSHLEEIFKDNKLTDKIKKRFPRLFHLAELESSRAGKIGMEIGSLRERIIVIVALLICKFGKANVETEIPITEPEVDMQLFGQPISVKTITGKGFGGVKLIWTVGAH
;
A
#
# COMPACT_ATOMS: atom_id res chain seq x y z
N MET A 1 21.36 -6.84 4.58
CA MET A 1 21.46 -5.38 4.82
C MET A 1 20.13 -4.92 5.37
N PRO A 2 20.07 -4.07 6.40
CA PRO A 2 18.78 -3.60 6.86
C PRO A 2 18.11 -2.88 5.70
N SER A 3 16.88 -3.28 5.38
CA SER A 3 16.16 -2.69 4.27
C SER A 3 15.87 -1.22 4.60
N HIS A 4 15.97 -0.30 3.63
CA HIS A 4 15.60 1.12 3.84
C HIS A 4 14.17 1.26 4.42
N LEU A 5 13.34 0.25 4.18
CA LEU A 5 12.03 0.06 4.80
C LEU A 5 12.07 -0.01 6.34
N GLU A 6 13.04 -0.67 6.95
CA GLU A 6 13.17 -0.78 8.41
C GLU A 6 13.41 0.58 9.08
N GLU A 7 14.01 1.55 8.38
CA GLU A 7 14.24 2.89 8.91
C GLU A 7 12.93 3.64 9.17
N ILE A 8 11.89 3.37 8.38
CA ILE A 8 10.56 3.97 8.54
C ILE A 8 9.97 3.58 9.90
N PHE A 9 10.14 2.31 10.29
CA PHE A 9 9.61 1.78 11.55
C PHE A 9 10.40 2.25 12.77
N LYS A 10 11.64 2.72 12.58
CA LYS A 10 12.48 3.30 13.65
C LYS A 10 12.22 4.80 13.87
N ASP A 11 11.61 5.48 12.89
CA ASP A 11 11.26 6.89 13.00
C ASP A 11 9.97 7.08 13.82
N ASN A 12 10.13 7.41 15.10
CA ASN A 12 9.03 7.64 16.03
C ASN A 12 8.11 8.79 15.61
N LYS A 13 8.65 9.84 14.99
CA LYS A 13 7.86 11.01 14.56
C LYS A 13 6.98 10.65 13.38
N LEU A 14 7.53 9.88 12.44
CA LEU A 14 6.78 9.37 11.30
C LEU A 14 5.71 8.37 11.76
N THR A 15 6.07 7.45 12.66
CA THR A 15 5.15 6.46 13.23
C THR A 15 3.96 7.12 13.96
N ASP A 16 4.19 8.17 14.75
CA ASP A 16 3.12 8.91 15.41
C ASP A 16 2.18 9.59 14.40
N LYS A 17 2.73 10.17 13.33
CA LYS A 17 1.96 10.78 12.25
C LYS A 17 1.13 9.75 11.49
N ILE A 18 1.68 8.57 11.22
CA ILE A 18 0.96 7.42 10.62
C ILE A 18 -0.22 7.06 11.49
N LYS A 19 0.01 6.75 12.78
CA LYS A 19 -1.03 6.35 13.74
C LYS A 19 -2.19 7.35 13.81
N LYS A 20 -1.90 8.64 13.73
CA LYS A 20 -2.93 9.71 13.75
C LYS A 20 -3.67 9.91 12.43
N ARG A 21 -2.99 9.76 11.28
CA ARG A 21 -3.56 10.14 9.97
C ARG A 21 -4.08 8.97 9.15
N PHE A 22 -3.44 7.80 9.21
CA PHE A 22 -3.82 6.64 8.40
C PHE A 22 -5.28 6.23 8.60
N PRO A 23 -5.82 6.12 9.84
CA PRO A 23 -7.21 5.71 10.03
C PRO A 23 -8.20 6.61 9.28
N ARG A 24 -7.97 7.94 9.33
CA ARG A 24 -8.81 8.92 8.63
C ARG A 24 -8.68 8.82 7.11
N LEU A 25 -7.45 8.66 6.61
CA LEU A 25 -7.19 8.55 5.17
C LEU A 25 -7.79 7.29 4.56
N PHE A 26 -7.68 6.15 5.26
CA PHE A 26 -8.29 4.89 4.85
C PHE A 26 -9.81 4.98 4.87
N HIS A 27 -10.38 5.61 5.89
CA HIS A 27 -11.82 5.82 5.96
C HIS A 27 -12.35 6.65 4.78
N LEU A 28 -11.65 7.72 4.40
CA LEU A 28 -12.01 8.52 3.21
C LEU A 28 -11.93 7.69 1.92
N ALA A 29 -10.88 6.88 1.75
CA ALA A 29 -10.73 6.01 0.59
C ALA A 29 -11.85 4.95 0.50
N GLU A 30 -12.29 4.41 1.64
CA GLU A 30 -13.42 3.49 1.71
C GLU A 30 -14.74 4.16 1.31
N LEU A 31 -14.97 5.41 1.75
CA LEU A 31 -16.16 6.17 1.36
C LEU A 31 -16.20 6.45 -0.15
N GLU A 32 -15.06 6.83 -0.75
CA GLU A 32 -14.95 7.08 -2.19
C GLU A 32 -15.12 5.80 -3.03
N SER A 33 -14.77 4.64 -2.47
CA SER A 33 -14.79 3.34 -3.17
C SER A 33 -16.03 2.48 -2.84
N SER A 34 -16.97 3.02 -2.05
CA SER A 34 -18.18 2.32 -1.62
C SER A 34 -19.35 2.68 -2.51
N ARG A 35 -20.09 1.67 -2.97
CA ARG A 35 -21.36 1.86 -3.68
C ARG A 35 -22.45 1.13 -2.91
N ALA A 36 -23.48 1.88 -2.50
CA ALA A 36 -24.58 1.37 -1.67
C ALA A 36 -24.12 0.69 -0.35
N GLY A 37 -23.06 1.21 0.28
CA GLY A 37 -22.53 0.68 1.53
C GLY A 37 -21.74 -0.63 1.40
N LYS A 38 -21.61 -1.16 0.18
CA LYS A 38 -20.73 -2.29 -0.13
C LYS A 38 -19.46 -1.76 -0.77
N ILE A 39 -18.34 -2.16 -0.21
CA ILE A 39 -17.04 -1.77 -0.73
C ILE A 39 -16.67 -2.79 -1.81
N GLY A 40 -16.42 -2.32 -3.04
CA GLY A 40 -16.15 -3.18 -4.20
C GLY A 40 -14.74 -3.78 -4.19
N MET A 41 -14.49 -4.85 -4.95
CA MET A 41 -13.13 -5.42 -5.06
C MET A 41 -12.13 -4.43 -5.70
N GLU A 42 -12.62 -3.38 -6.36
CA GLU A 42 -11.88 -2.21 -6.87
C GLU A 42 -11.15 -1.43 -5.76
N ILE A 43 -11.47 -1.69 -4.48
CA ILE A 43 -10.65 -1.26 -3.33
C ILE A 43 -9.22 -1.74 -3.47
N GLY A 44 -8.95 -2.89 -4.11
CA GLY A 44 -7.58 -3.30 -4.44
C GLY A 44 -6.90 -2.14 -5.13
N SER A 45 -7.37 -1.76 -6.31
CA SER A 45 -6.80 -0.69 -7.14
C SER A 45 -6.88 0.72 -6.53
N LEU A 46 -7.87 0.98 -5.66
CA LEU A 46 -8.05 2.26 -4.96
C LEU A 46 -7.37 2.34 -3.57
N ARG A 47 -7.06 1.23 -2.90
CA ARG A 47 -6.14 1.15 -1.72
C ARG A 47 -4.70 0.96 -2.17
N GLU A 48 -4.51 0.33 -3.32
CA GLU A 48 -3.35 0.43 -4.22
C GLU A 48 -3.25 1.85 -4.79
N ARG A 49 -4.01 2.84 -4.28
CA ARG A 49 -3.44 4.17 -3.96
C ARG A 49 -2.33 4.04 -2.91
N ILE A 50 -1.30 3.26 -3.23
CA ILE A 50 0.08 3.71 -3.44
C ILE A 50 0.28 5.16 -2.99
N ILE A 51 -0.50 6.16 -3.44
CA ILE A 51 -0.50 7.55 -2.96
C ILE A 51 -0.15 7.75 -1.48
N VAL A 52 -0.71 7.03 -0.48
CA VAL A 52 -0.34 7.33 0.93
C VAL A 52 1.01 6.74 1.32
N ILE A 53 1.29 5.48 0.95
CA ILE A 53 2.57 4.82 1.25
C ILE A 53 3.68 5.40 0.38
N VAL A 54 3.46 5.58 -0.91
CA VAL A 54 4.33 6.32 -1.81
C VAL A 54 4.50 7.76 -1.36
N ALA A 55 3.45 8.52 -1.00
CA ALA A 55 3.68 9.87 -0.48
C ALA A 55 4.49 9.85 0.81
N LEU A 56 4.32 8.84 1.66
CA LEU A 56 5.13 8.66 2.86
C LEU A 56 6.59 8.37 2.51
N LEU A 57 6.84 7.47 1.55
CA LEU A 57 8.18 7.12 1.08
C LEU A 57 8.83 8.30 0.34
N ILE A 58 8.11 9.00 -0.53
CA ILE A 58 8.57 10.23 -1.18
C ILE A 58 8.85 11.32 -0.14
N CYS A 59 8.02 11.46 0.90
CA CYS A 59 8.26 12.43 1.97
C CYS A 59 9.50 12.08 2.81
N LYS A 60 9.84 10.80 2.96
CA LYS A 60 10.95 10.33 3.78
C LYS A 60 12.27 10.22 3.00
N PHE A 61 12.22 9.66 1.79
CA PHE A 61 13.37 9.31 0.96
C PHE A 61 13.49 10.16 -0.31
N GLY A 62 12.47 10.96 -0.65
CA GLY A 62 12.46 11.80 -1.85
C GLY A 62 11.96 11.06 -3.10
N LYS A 63 11.40 11.83 -4.05
CA LYS A 63 10.83 11.27 -5.29
C LYS A 63 11.85 10.51 -6.14
N ALA A 64 13.10 10.95 -6.17
CA ALA A 64 14.17 10.32 -6.96
C ALA A 64 14.50 8.89 -6.50
N ASN A 65 14.12 8.52 -5.28
CA ASN A 65 14.41 7.21 -4.70
C ASN A 65 13.17 6.28 -4.69
N VAL A 66 12.05 6.73 -5.24
CA VAL A 66 10.77 5.99 -5.26
C VAL A 66 10.24 5.95 -6.69
N GLU A 67 10.40 4.81 -7.35
CA GLU A 67 9.85 4.52 -8.69
C GLU A 67 8.39 4.09 -8.54
N THR A 68 7.49 4.78 -9.24
CA THR A 68 6.04 4.53 -9.16
C THR A 68 5.40 4.27 -10.52
N GLU A 69 6.18 4.40 -11.59
CA GLU A 69 5.74 4.17 -12.97
C GLU A 69 5.85 2.68 -13.31
N ILE A 70 5.21 1.84 -12.49
CA ILE A 70 5.12 0.41 -12.71
C ILE A 70 3.76 0.09 -13.32
N PRO A 71 3.69 -0.73 -14.38
CA PRO A 71 2.41 -1.13 -14.96
C PRO A 71 1.51 -1.77 -13.89
N ILE A 72 0.24 -1.37 -13.84
CA ILE A 72 -0.75 -1.95 -12.90
C ILE A 72 -0.99 -3.45 -13.09
N THR A 73 -0.54 -4.01 -14.21
CA THR A 73 -0.60 -5.44 -14.53
C THR A 73 0.64 -6.21 -14.06
N GLU A 74 1.66 -5.52 -13.55
CA GLU A 74 2.89 -6.15 -13.07
C GLU A 74 2.58 -7.02 -11.85
N PRO A 75 2.86 -8.33 -11.90
CA PRO A 75 2.59 -9.20 -10.77
C PRO A 75 3.54 -8.88 -9.61
N GLU A 76 2.97 -8.65 -8.43
CA GLU A 76 3.71 -8.60 -7.15
C GLU A 76 4.69 -7.41 -6.99
N VAL A 77 4.64 -6.40 -7.86
CA VAL A 77 5.45 -5.18 -7.73
C VAL A 77 4.56 -3.95 -7.86
N ASP A 78 4.43 -3.21 -6.77
CA ASP A 78 3.63 -1.98 -6.71
C ASP A 78 4.48 -0.72 -6.87
N MET A 79 5.76 -0.77 -6.49
CA MET A 79 6.75 0.31 -6.60
C MET A 79 8.17 -0.21 -6.41
N GLN A 80 9.19 0.62 -6.67
CA GLN A 80 10.57 0.35 -6.23
C GLN A 80 11.09 1.45 -5.31
N LEU A 81 11.79 1.06 -4.24
CA LEU A 81 12.47 1.95 -3.30
C LEU A 81 13.97 1.69 -3.40
N PHE A 82 14.75 2.69 -3.83
CA PHE A 82 16.17 2.51 -4.15
C PHE A 82 16.44 1.32 -5.10
N GLY A 83 15.56 1.14 -6.09
CA GLY A 83 15.62 0.02 -7.05
C GLY A 83 15.20 -1.35 -6.49
N GLN A 84 14.78 -1.43 -5.22
CA GLN A 84 14.25 -2.67 -4.63
C GLN A 84 12.73 -2.74 -4.81
N PRO A 85 12.18 -3.82 -5.40
CA PRO A 85 10.74 -3.97 -5.61
C PRO A 85 10.01 -4.14 -4.27
N ILE A 86 8.86 -3.48 -4.15
CA ILE A 86 7.99 -3.56 -2.97
C ILE A 86 6.59 -3.95 -3.44
N SER A 87 6.02 -4.96 -2.79
CA SER A 87 4.59 -5.25 -2.85
C SER A 87 3.87 -4.72 -1.60
N VAL A 88 2.70 -4.12 -1.81
CA VAL A 88 1.82 -3.58 -0.79
C VAL A 88 0.50 -4.32 -0.85
N LYS A 89 0.15 -5.01 0.24
CA LYS A 89 -1.14 -5.68 0.38
C LYS A 89 -1.89 -5.11 1.58
N THR A 90 -3.17 -4.83 1.39
CA THR A 90 -4.06 -4.38 2.47
C THR A 90 -5.16 -5.40 2.70
N ILE A 91 -5.52 -5.64 3.96
CA ILE A 91 -6.58 -6.56 4.36
C ILE A 91 -7.47 -5.89 5.40
N THR A 92 -8.77 -6.15 5.34
CA THR A 92 -9.75 -5.73 6.35
C THR A 92 -10.33 -6.95 7.02
N GLY A 93 -10.26 -7.02 8.34
CA GLY A 93 -10.74 -8.15 9.13
C GLY A 93 -9.93 -8.31 10.42
N LYS A 94 -10.42 -9.15 11.34
CA LYS A 94 -9.74 -9.44 12.61
C LYS A 94 -8.60 -10.46 12.49
N GLY A 95 -8.43 -11.11 11.34
CA GLY A 95 -7.42 -12.15 11.12
C GLY A 95 -6.69 -11.98 9.78
N PHE A 96 -5.48 -12.54 9.70
CA PHE A 96 -4.63 -12.56 8.50
C PHE A 96 -4.99 -13.72 7.55
N GLY A 97 -6.27 -13.88 7.21
CA GLY A 97 -6.75 -14.95 6.33
C GLY A 97 -7.17 -14.43 4.95
N GLY A 98 -6.85 -15.17 3.88
CA GLY A 98 -7.33 -14.83 2.52
C GLY A 98 -6.54 -13.76 1.77
N VAL A 99 -5.30 -13.48 2.19
CA VAL A 99 -4.38 -12.62 1.44
C VAL A 99 -3.98 -13.35 0.15
N LYS A 100 -4.34 -12.79 -1.02
CA LYS A 100 -3.95 -13.37 -2.32
C LYS A 100 -2.49 -13.06 -2.61
N LEU A 101 -1.73 -14.10 -2.95
CA LEU A 101 -0.38 -13.94 -3.50
C LEU A 101 -0.48 -13.50 -4.97
N ILE A 102 -1.31 -14.20 -5.76
CA ILE A 102 -1.56 -13.95 -7.18
C ILE A 102 -3.09 -13.91 -7.42
N TRP A 103 -3.53 -13.13 -8.41
CA TRP A 103 -4.95 -13.03 -8.80
C TRP A 103 -5.44 -14.13 -9.74
N THR A 104 -4.69 -15.21 -9.91
CA THR A 104 -5.06 -16.31 -10.81
C THR A 104 -6.17 -17.16 -10.19
N VAL A 105 -7.28 -17.32 -10.92
CA VAL A 105 -8.34 -18.29 -10.61
C VAL A 105 -8.20 -19.45 -11.59
N GLY A 106 -7.13 -20.23 -11.44
CA GLY A 106 -6.83 -21.38 -12.29
C GLY A 106 -6.82 -22.65 -11.46
N ALA A 107 -7.68 -23.61 -11.82
CA ALA A 107 -7.51 -25.01 -11.44
C ALA A 107 -6.84 -25.70 -12.63
N HIS A 108 -5.52 -25.79 -12.62
CA HIS A 108 -4.77 -26.65 -13.51
C HIS A 108 -3.92 -27.59 -12.67
#